data_AF-A0A8B6H1L9-F1
#
_entry.id   AF-A0A8B6H1L9-F1
#
_cell.length_a   1.000
_cell.length_b   1.000
_cell.length_c   1.000
_cell.angle_alpha   90.00
_cell.angle_beta   90.00
_cell.angle_gamma   90.00
#
_symmetry.space_group_name_H-M   'P 1'
#
loop_
_entity.id
_entity.type
_entity.pdbx_description
1 polymer ?
#
loop_
_entity_poly.entity_id
_entity_poly.type
_entity_poly.pdbx_seq_one_letter_code
_entity_poly.pdbx_strand_id
1 'polypeptide(L)'
;MAEETDFGAFEAAEGDKNDEIENLKKRIKELEEKQLKYKEEKELQEKEFGSKRAKFKEIFLQKEEEYKTERDAHLETQKKADTLAKELNDVRTELEDIKAAVSFSESNKEDTIEDIRRQCREEVDTLQGLLKEVAEEASTSTAAQYENERTKLQELNEKYEDEVRELRSKLSQEREGFLTSVAKQLKQIAPGSLGQQSSNQSMEDENLEASMRKAQADAEILKSVVLPLEDEIKGLKSKLATYEKNPDDIATPPMKHATPETQSCQIWMLKIQRDRVRSMSSRQGKQTIINQFYAAFYQNNFWGFNSNLYDEMTIPNSFPTHMFLVDFIFPGRKT
;
A
#
# COMPACT_ATOMS: atom_id res chain seq x y z
N MET A 1 -11.12 158.98 52.25
CA MET A 1 -11.58 159.00 50.84
C MET A 1 -11.44 157.57 50.36
N ALA A 2 -12.54 156.82 50.45
CA ALA A 2 -13.41 156.45 49.31
C ALA A 2 -12.73 155.31 48.52
N GLU A 3 -13.24 154.07 48.65
CA GLU A 3 -14.09 153.40 47.64
C GLU A 3 -13.27 153.11 46.36
N GLU A 4 -13.20 151.90 45.80
CA GLU A 4 -14.32 151.08 45.35
C GLU A 4 -13.90 149.60 45.26
N THR A 5 -14.85 148.74 45.61
CA THR A 5 -14.91 147.32 45.26
C THR A 5 -15.17 147.16 43.76
N ASP A 6 -14.26 146.54 43.02
CA ASP A 6 -14.52 146.03 41.67
C ASP A 6 -14.68 144.50 41.71
N PHE A 7 -15.94 144.08 41.74
CA PHE A 7 -16.39 142.70 41.58
C PHE A 7 -16.57 142.47 40.07
N GLY A 8 -15.52 142.01 39.39
CA GLY A 8 -15.51 141.82 37.94
C GLY A 8 -15.22 140.37 37.52
N ALA A 9 -16.22 139.75 36.88
CA ALA A 9 -16.14 138.62 35.95
C ALA A 9 -15.90 137.20 36.52
N PHE A 10 -16.99 136.56 36.95
CA PHE A 10 -17.08 135.10 37.18
C PHE A 10 -17.62 134.32 35.95
N GLU A 11 -17.81 134.96 34.79
CA GLU A 11 -18.53 134.36 33.64
C GLU A 11 -17.65 133.79 32.50
N ALA A 12 -16.32 133.84 32.59
CA ALA A 12 -15.44 133.29 31.53
C ALA A 12 -15.03 131.81 31.72
N ALA A 13 -15.46 131.16 32.81
CA ALA A 13 -15.04 129.79 33.16
C ALA A 13 -16.05 128.68 32.77
N GLU A 14 -17.17 129.02 32.12
CA GLU A 14 -18.19 128.04 31.70
C GLU A 14 -18.00 127.51 30.27
N GLY A 15 -17.39 128.29 29.36
CA GLY A 15 -17.12 127.84 27.98
C GLY A 15 -16.09 126.72 27.87
N ASP A 16 -14.97 126.85 28.58
CA ASP A 16 -13.85 125.88 28.60
C ASP A 16 -14.26 124.53 29.22
N LYS A 17 -15.14 124.58 30.24
CA LYS A 17 -15.70 123.38 30.88
C LYS A 17 -16.69 122.64 29.98
N ASN A 18 -17.40 123.34 29.10
CA ASN A 18 -18.42 122.74 28.26
C ASN A 18 -17.79 121.93 27.11
N ASP A 19 -16.70 122.44 26.51
CA ASP A 19 -15.89 121.73 25.52
C ASP A 19 -15.21 120.49 26.11
N GLU A 20 -14.75 120.57 27.37
CA GLU A 20 -14.20 119.43 28.12
C GLU A 20 -15.27 118.36 28.39
N ILE A 21 -16.48 118.78 28.80
CA ILE A 21 -17.63 117.88 28.98
C ILE A 21 -18.02 117.18 27.66
N GLU A 22 -17.99 117.88 26.53
CA GLU A 22 -18.29 117.30 25.22
C GLU A 22 -17.22 116.29 24.78
N ASN A 23 -15.94 116.61 24.99
CA ASN A 23 -14.82 115.67 24.77
C ASN A 23 -14.91 114.43 25.67
N LEU A 24 -15.30 114.59 26.94
CA LEU A 24 -15.54 113.48 27.85
C LEU A 24 -16.71 112.62 27.39
N LYS A 25 -17.82 113.21 26.95
CA LYS A 25 -18.97 112.46 26.38
C LYS A 25 -18.57 111.65 25.15
N LYS A 26 -17.79 112.26 24.23
CA LYS A 26 -17.25 111.55 23.06
C LYS A 26 -16.35 110.39 23.48
N ARG A 27 -15.50 110.59 24.49
CA ARG A 27 -14.61 109.56 25.00
C ARG A 27 -15.37 108.42 25.69
N ILE A 28 -16.41 108.73 26.47
CA ILE A 28 -17.28 107.74 27.10
C ILE A 28 -17.94 106.88 26.02
N LYS A 29 -18.50 107.50 24.98
CA LYS A 29 -19.11 106.78 23.85
C LYS A 29 -18.11 105.86 23.12
N GLU A 30 -16.90 106.36 22.84
CA GLU A 30 -15.84 105.54 22.23
C GLU A 30 -15.43 104.35 23.11
N LEU A 31 -15.39 104.55 24.43
CA LEU A 31 -15.04 103.49 25.38
C LEU A 31 -16.15 102.45 25.50
N GLU A 32 -17.42 102.87 25.51
CA GLU A 32 -18.59 101.99 25.48
C GLU A 32 -18.61 101.13 24.20
N GLU A 33 -18.36 101.73 23.04
CA GLU A 33 -18.26 101.00 21.77
C GLU A 33 -17.11 99.99 21.75
N LYS A 34 -15.94 100.35 22.32
CA LYS A 34 -14.81 99.43 22.47
C LYS A 34 -15.11 98.30 23.45
N GLN A 35 -15.75 98.60 24.57
CA GLN A 35 -16.15 97.61 25.57
C GLN A 35 -17.12 96.59 24.97
N LEU A 36 -18.08 97.05 24.17
CA LEU A 36 -19.01 96.18 23.45
C LEU A 36 -18.26 95.25 22.49
N LYS A 37 -17.38 95.80 21.64
CA LYS A 37 -16.57 95.00 20.71
C LYS A 37 -15.69 93.96 21.42
N TYR A 38 -15.01 94.35 22.49
CA TYR A 38 -14.20 93.40 23.27
C TYR A 38 -15.04 92.31 23.93
N LYS A 39 -16.27 92.63 24.35
CA LYS A 39 -17.18 91.65 24.91
C LYS A 39 -17.62 90.63 23.84
N GLU A 40 -17.99 91.11 22.66
CA GLU A 40 -18.36 90.26 21.51
C GLU A 40 -17.19 89.39 21.05
N GLU A 41 -16.00 89.96 20.93
CA GLU A 41 -14.78 89.23 20.55
C GLU A 41 -14.43 88.16 21.59
N LYS A 42 -14.52 88.49 22.89
CA LYS A 42 -14.29 87.53 23.97
C LYS A 42 -15.28 86.36 23.90
N GLU A 43 -16.57 86.64 23.71
CA GLU A 43 -17.59 85.60 23.57
C GLU A 43 -17.35 84.71 22.34
N LEU A 44 -16.92 85.30 21.21
CA LEU A 44 -16.57 84.55 20.01
C LEU A 44 -15.35 83.64 20.25
N GLN A 45 -14.30 84.18 20.87
CA GLN A 45 -13.10 83.42 21.21
C GLN A 45 -13.45 82.25 22.16
N GLU A 46 -14.26 82.49 23.19
CA GLU A 46 -14.71 81.43 24.11
C GLU A 46 -15.46 80.31 23.37
N LYS A 47 -16.34 80.66 22.44
CA LYS A 47 -17.04 79.68 21.58
C LYS A 47 -16.07 78.91 20.68
N GLU A 48 -15.12 79.59 20.05
CA GLU A 48 -14.10 78.95 19.22
C GLU A 48 -13.22 77.99 20.03
N PHE A 49 -12.76 78.38 21.23
CA PHE A 49 -11.98 77.53 22.11
C PHE A 49 -12.77 76.30 22.57
N GLY A 50 -14.05 76.49 22.91
CA GLY A 50 -14.95 75.39 23.23
C GLY A 50 -15.09 74.39 22.07
N SER A 51 -15.32 74.90 20.86
CA SER A 51 -15.41 74.08 19.64
C SER A 51 -14.11 73.33 19.33
N LYS A 52 -12.96 74.01 19.40
CA LYS A 52 -11.64 73.39 19.19
C LYS A 52 -11.37 72.29 20.22
N ARG A 53 -11.66 72.54 21.51
CA ARG A 53 -11.48 71.55 22.58
C ARG A 53 -12.37 70.32 22.38
N ALA A 54 -13.63 70.51 21.98
CA ALA A 54 -14.55 69.41 21.70
C ALA A 54 -14.01 68.53 20.54
N LYS A 55 -13.58 69.16 19.45
CA LYS A 55 -12.98 68.44 18.30
C LYS A 55 -11.70 67.68 18.68
N PHE A 56 -10.80 68.29 19.46
CA PHE A 56 -9.59 67.60 19.92
C PHE A 56 -9.92 66.40 20.81
N LYS A 57 -10.91 66.53 21.70
CA LYS A 57 -11.36 65.42 22.54
C LYS A 57 -11.95 64.28 21.70
N GLU A 58 -12.77 64.61 20.70
CA GLU A 58 -13.36 63.64 19.78
C GLU A 58 -12.29 62.86 19.00
N ILE A 59 -11.34 63.57 18.38
CA ILE A 59 -10.22 62.93 17.65
C ILE A 59 -9.39 62.03 18.56
N PHE A 60 -9.13 62.47 19.81
CA PHE A 60 -8.36 61.68 20.75
C PHE A 60 -9.08 60.38 21.12
N LEU A 61 -10.39 60.46 21.44
CA LEU A 61 -11.20 59.28 21.77
C LEU A 61 -11.31 58.34 20.57
N GLN A 62 -11.56 58.86 19.37
CA GLN A 62 -11.59 58.05 18.15
C GLN A 62 -10.25 57.33 17.94
N LYS A 63 -9.11 58.02 18.12
CA LYS A 63 -7.79 57.40 17.97
C LYS A 63 -7.55 56.32 19.01
N GLU A 64 -7.95 56.53 20.26
CA GLU A 64 -7.84 55.53 21.32
C GLU A 64 -8.66 54.26 21.01
N GLU A 65 -9.87 54.43 20.47
CA GLU A 65 -10.71 53.32 20.01
C GLU A 65 -10.10 52.60 18.81
N GLU A 66 -9.60 53.33 17.80
CA GLU A 66 -8.89 52.77 16.64
C GLU A 66 -7.69 51.92 17.11
N TYR A 67 -6.82 52.46 17.98
CA TYR A 67 -5.68 51.71 18.52
C TYR A 67 -6.11 50.44 19.27
N LYS A 68 -7.21 50.51 20.02
CA LYS A 68 -7.73 49.34 20.74
C LYS A 68 -8.21 48.26 19.78
N THR A 69 -8.99 48.63 18.76
CA THR A 69 -9.50 47.69 17.75
C THR A 69 -8.37 47.06 16.93
N GLU A 70 -7.38 47.85 16.52
CA GLU A 70 -6.21 47.36 15.79
C GLU A 70 -5.38 46.39 16.64
N ARG A 71 -5.15 46.71 17.92
CA ARG A 71 -4.48 45.82 18.86
C ARG A 71 -5.22 44.50 19.04
N ASP A 72 -6.54 44.55 19.19
CA ASP A 72 -7.35 43.35 19.38
C ASP A 72 -7.36 42.48 18.09
N ALA A 73 -7.37 43.11 16.91
CA ALA A 73 -7.20 42.41 15.62
C ALA A 73 -5.81 41.78 15.47
N HIS A 74 -4.74 42.49 15.88
CA HIS A 74 -3.38 41.96 15.91
C HIS A 74 -3.25 40.76 16.85
N LEU A 75 -3.86 40.82 18.04
CA LEU A 75 -3.84 39.71 18.97
C LEU A 75 -4.56 38.48 18.39
N GLU A 76 -5.68 38.68 17.69
CA GLU A 76 -6.42 37.58 17.09
C GLU A 76 -5.68 36.96 15.90
N THR A 77 -5.06 37.78 15.04
CA THR A 77 -4.20 37.28 13.96
C THR A 77 -2.97 36.55 14.49
N GLN A 78 -2.36 37.03 15.58
CA GLN A 78 -1.25 36.36 16.24
C GLN A 78 -1.66 35.00 16.79
N LYS A 79 -2.81 34.89 17.47
CA LYS A 79 -3.34 33.60 17.93
C LYS A 79 -3.54 32.62 16.78
N LYS A 80 -4.08 33.09 15.65
CA LYS A 80 -4.25 32.26 14.44
C LYS A 80 -2.91 31.81 13.86
N ALA A 81 -1.91 32.68 13.85
CA ALA A 81 -0.56 32.32 13.44
C ALA A 81 0.03 31.24 14.36
N ASP A 82 -0.15 31.36 15.68
CA ASP A 82 0.32 30.38 16.66
C ASP A 82 -0.39 29.04 16.52
N THR A 83 -1.70 29.03 16.26
CA THR A 83 -2.44 27.78 16.02
C THR A 83 -1.99 27.10 14.74
N LEU A 84 -1.84 27.86 13.64
CA LEU A 84 -1.36 27.32 12.37
C LEU A 84 0.08 26.80 12.49
N ALA A 85 0.94 27.47 13.25
CA ALA A 85 2.30 27.02 13.51
C ALA A 85 2.33 25.67 14.26
N LYS A 86 1.41 25.45 15.22
CA LYS A 86 1.25 24.17 15.90
C LYS A 86 0.76 23.08 14.95
N GLU A 87 -0.30 23.35 14.19
CA GLU A 87 -0.83 22.39 13.22
C GLU A 87 0.21 22.00 12.16
N LEU A 88 1.00 22.96 11.67
CA LEU A 88 2.12 22.68 10.76
C LEU A 88 3.19 21.80 11.40
N ASN A 89 3.50 22.01 12.69
CA ASN A 89 4.44 21.17 13.40
C ASN A 89 3.89 19.75 13.61
N ASP A 90 2.61 19.62 13.97
CA ASP A 90 1.97 18.33 14.19
C ASP A 90 1.94 17.50 12.89
N VAL A 91 1.50 18.11 11.77
CA VAL A 91 1.52 17.46 10.45
C VAL A 91 2.94 17.08 10.03
N ARG A 92 3.94 17.94 10.33
CA ARG A 92 5.34 17.63 10.06
C ARG A 92 5.81 16.41 10.84
N THR A 93 5.44 16.28 12.11
CA THR A 93 5.77 15.10 12.90
C THR A 93 5.08 13.84 12.38
N GLU A 94 3.81 13.91 12.00
CA GLU A 94 3.09 12.77 11.39
C GLU A 94 3.73 12.34 10.06
N LEU A 95 4.23 13.27 9.25
CA LEU A 95 4.95 12.95 8.01
C LEU A 95 6.25 12.20 8.26
N GLU A 96 7.04 12.61 9.27
CA GLU A 96 8.27 11.90 9.62
C GLU A 96 7.97 10.49 10.19
N ASP A 97 6.91 10.34 10.97
CA ASP A 97 6.46 9.04 11.48
C ASP A 97 6.02 8.10 10.35
N ILE A 98 5.22 8.60 9.41
CA ILE A 98 4.80 7.83 8.22
C ILE A 98 6.03 7.46 7.38
N LYS A 99 6.96 8.40 7.17
CA LYS A 99 8.18 8.15 6.41
C LYS A 99 9.03 7.07 7.06
N ALA A 100 9.21 7.11 8.38
CA ALA A 100 9.92 6.07 9.13
C ALA A 100 9.21 4.70 9.00
N ALA A 101 7.88 4.67 9.12
CA ALA A 101 7.10 3.44 8.95
C ALA A 101 7.18 2.87 7.52
N VAL A 102 7.20 3.74 6.50
CA VAL A 102 7.40 3.34 5.09
C VAL A 102 8.79 2.75 4.90
N SER A 103 9.85 3.42 5.36
CA SER A 103 11.22 2.89 5.25
C SER A 103 11.38 1.55 5.95
N PHE A 104 10.78 1.39 7.14
CA PHE A 104 10.78 0.12 7.85
C PHE A 104 10.02 -0.98 7.08
N SER A 105 8.83 -0.67 6.56
CA SER A 105 8.04 -1.63 5.77
C SER A 105 8.72 -2.01 4.46
N GLU A 106 9.38 -1.06 3.81
CA GLU A 106 10.13 -1.27 2.57
C GLU A 106 11.35 -2.17 2.80
N SER A 107 12.16 -1.88 3.82
CA SER A 107 13.28 -2.74 4.22
C SER A 107 12.81 -4.16 4.53
N ASN A 108 11.77 -4.30 5.35
CA ASN A 108 11.26 -5.61 5.73
C ASN A 108 10.73 -6.40 4.50
N LYS A 109 10.09 -5.73 3.53
CA LYS A 109 9.67 -6.39 2.29
C LYS A 109 10.87 -6.84 1.45
N GLU A 110 11.89 -6.00 1.31
CA GLU A 110 13.10 -6.36 0.57
C GLU A 110 13.81 -7.55 1.22
N ASP A 111 13.93 -7.56 2.55
CA ASP A 111 14.50 -8.69 3.31
C ASP A 111 13.72 -10.00 3.04
N THR A 112 12.38 -9.97 3.10
CA THR A 112 11.57 -11.17 2.79
C THR A 112 11.70 -11.63 1.35
N ILE A 113 11.85 -10.70 0.39
CA ILE A 113 12.05 -11.02 -1.02
C ILE A 113 13.43 -11.65 -1.22
N GLU A 114 14.45 -11.11 -0.58
CA GLU A 114 15.81 -11.63 -0.62
C GLU A 114 15.89 -13.04 -0.02
N ASP A 115 15.20 -13.29 1.09
CA ASP A 115 15.11 -14.62 1.70
C ASP A 115 14.44 -15.64 0.77
N ILE A 116 13.33 -15.28 0.13
CA ILE A 116 12.66 -16.17 -0.85
C ILE A 116 13.59 -16.44 -2.04
N ARG A 117 14.23 -15.39 -2.58
CA ARG A 117 15.18 -15.53 -3.71
C ARG A 117 16.35 -16.45 -3.34
N ARG A 118 16.88 -16.32 -2.12
CA ARG A 118 17.94 -17.16 -1.59
C ARG A 118 17.48 -18.60 -1.48
N GLN A 119 16.33 -18.87 -0.87
CA GLN A 119 15.78 -20.22 -0.75
C GLN A 119 15.54 -20.87 -2.12
N CYS A 120 14.92 -20.16 -3.06
CA CYS A 120 14.70 -20.70 -4.41
C CYS A 120 16.03 -21.02 -5.12
N ARG A 121 17.07 -20.20 -4.92
CA ARG A 121 18.41 -20.46 -5.47
C ARG A 121 19.01 -21.71 -4.85
N GLU A 122 18.97 -21.83 -3.52
CA GLU A 122 19.49 -22.99 -2.79
C GLU A 122 18.77 -24.28 -3.19
N GLU A 123 17.44 -24.25 -3.39
CA GLU A 123 16.67 -25.39 -3.87
C GLU A 123 17.05 -25.79 -5.31
N VAL A 124 17.25 -24.81 -6.20
CA VAL A 124 17.70 -25.08 -7.58
C VAL A 124 19.09 -25.70 -7.57
N ASP A 125 20.04 -25.15 -6.81
CA ASP A 125 21.40 -25.67 -6.71
C ASP A 125 21.39 -27.10 -6.13
N THR A 126 20.56 -27.34 -5.12
CA THR A 126 20.39 -28.67 -4.50
C THR A 126 19.82 -29.68 -5.49
N LEU A 127 18.75 -29.33 -6.22
CA LEU A 127 18.13 -30.21 -7.21
C LEU A 127 19.08 -30.50 -8.39
N GLN A 128 19.82 -29.50 -8.84
CA GLN A 128 20.85 -29.68 -9.86
C GLN A 128 21.98 -30.61 -9.37
N GLY A 129 22.39 -30.48 -8.10
CA GLY A 129 23.36 -31.35 -7.46
C GLY A 129 22.89 -32.81 -7.40
N LEU A 130 21.68 -33.05 -6.91
CA LEU A 130 21.08 -34.38 -6.87
C LEU A 130 20.92 -34.99 -8.27
N LEU A 131 20.47 -34.20 -9.25
CA LEU A 131 20.35 -34.68 -10.63
C LEU A 131 21.71 -35.09 -11.20
N LYS A 132 22.75 -34.32 -10.90
CA LYS A 132 24.12 -34.64 -11.32
C LYS A 132 24.62 -35.92 -10.63
N GLU A 133 24.40 -36.07 -9.34
CA GLU A 133 24.76 -37.27 -8.57
C GLU A 133 24.05 -38.52 -9.13
N VAL A 134 22.75 -38.44 -9.39
CA VAL A 134 21.98 -39.55 -9.99
C VAL A 134 22.47 -39.87 -11.40
N ALA A 135 22.81 -38.86 -12.21
CA ALA A 135 23.35 -39.07 -13.55
C ALA A 135 24.74 -39.74 -13.51
N GLU A 136 25.60 -39.34 -12.58
CA GLU A 136 26.91 -39.94 -12.35
C GLU A 136 26.79 -41.37 -11.80
N GLU A 137 25.88 -41.62 -10.86
CA GLU A 137 25.60 -42.97 -10.33
C GLU A 137 25.05 -43.90 -11.41
N ALA A 138 24.11 -43.43 -12.24
CA ALA A 138 23.59 -44.22 -13.36
C ALA A 138 24.69 -44.55 -14.37
N SER A 139 25.56 -43.59 -14.70
CA SER A 139 26.68 -43.80 -15.62
C SER A 139 27.70 -44.80 -15.06
N THR A 140 28.11 -44.64 -13.80
CA THR A 140 29.06 -45.52 -13.14
C THR A 140 28.51 -46.93 -12.91
N SER A 141 27.25 -47.06 -12.50
CA SER A 141 26.56 -48.35 -12.36
C SER A 141 26.46 -49.08 -13.70
N THR A 142 26.08 -48.37 -14.77
CA THR A 142 26.03 -48.94 -16.12
C THR A 142 27.42 -49.38 -16.59
N ALA A 143 28.46 -48.57 -16.36
CA ALA A 143 29.84 -48.93 -16.69
C ALA A 143 30.29 -50.20 -15.95
N ALA A 144 30.00 -50.30 -14.65
CA ALA A 144 30.31 -51.48 -13.84
C ALA A 144 29.55 -52.73 -14.29
N GLN A 145 28.30 -52.60 -14.76
CA GLN A 145 27.56 -53.72 -15.36
C GLN A 145 28.21 -54.23 -16.63
N TYR A 146 28.61 -53.34 -17.55
CA TYR A 146 29.32 -53.74 -18.77
C TYR A 146 30.69 -54.35 -18.48
N GLU A 147 31.41 -53.85 -17.49
CA GLU A 147 32.67 -54.45 -17.06
C GLU A 147 32.47 -55.88 -16.54
N ASN A 148 31.43 -56.10 -15.73
CA ASN A 148 31.06 -57.44 -15.25
C ASN A 148 30.60 -58.40 -16.36
N GLU A 149 29.90 -57.92 -17.38
CA GLU A 149 29.55 -58.76 -18.54
C GLU A 149 30.80 -59.09 -19.36
N ARG A 150 31.70 -58.12 -19.54
CA ARG A 150 32.96 -58.33 -20.25
C ARG A 150 33.82 -59.38 -19.56
N THR A 151 33.93 -59.35 -18.23
CA THR A 151 34.68 -60.36 -17.47
C THR A 151 34.06 -61.75 -17.61
N LYS A 152 32.73 -61.87 -17.48
CA LYS A 152 32.02 -63.15 -17.68
C LYS A 152 32.23 -63.73 -19.08
N LEU A 153 32.13 -62.89 -20.11
CA LEU A 153 32.35 -63.32 -21.50
C LEU A 153 33.80 -63.75 -21.72
N GLN A 154 34.76 -63.06 -21.10
CA GLN A 154 36.17 -63.43 -21.15
C GLN A 154 36.40 -64.81 -20.49
N GLU A 155 35.86 -65.03 -19.29
CA GLU A 155 35.95 -66.32 -18.61
C GLU A 155 35.33 -67.48 -19.41
N LEU A 156 34.19 -67.22 -20.08
CA LEU A 156 33.54 -68.23 -20.92
C LEU A 156 34.37 -68.55 -22.16
N ASN A 157 34.96 -67.53 -22.80
CA ASN A 157 35.88 -67.72 -23.91
C ASN A 157 37.12 -68.54 -23.50
N GLU A 158 37.73 -68.21 -22.35
CA GLU A 158 38.87 -68.98 -21.82
C GLU A 158 38.50 -70.45 -21.59
N LYS A 159 37.32 -70.74 -21.04
CA LYS A 159 36.81 -72.11 -20.88
C LYS A 159 36.62 -72.84 -22.22
N TYR A 160 36.01 -72.18 -23.21
CA TYR A 160 35.85 -72.80 -24.54
C TYR A 160 37.18 -72.99 -25.26
N GLU A 161 38.13 -72.08 -25.12
CA GLU A 161 39.48 -72.25 -25.65
C GLU A 161 40.19 -73.44 -25.00
N ASP A 162 40.04 -73.61 -23.68
CA ASP A 162 40.55 -74.76 -22.95
C ASP A 162 39.90 -76.07 -23.40
N GLU A 163 38.57 -76.11 -23.54
CA GLU A 163 37.85 -77.28 -24.07
C GLU A 163 38.28 -77.60 -25.51
N VAL A 164 38.40 -76.59 -26.37
CA VAL A 164 38.90 -76.77 -27.74
C VAL A 164 40.34 -77.30 -27.72
N ARG A 165 41.19 -76.82 -26.82
CA ARG A 165 42.57 -77.30 -26.66
C ARG A 165 42.59 -78.75 -26.19
N GLU A 166 41.74 -79.10 -25.22
CA GLU A 166 41.60 -80.46 -24.70
C GLU A 166 41.06 -81.41 -25.78
N LEU A 167 40.00 -81.02 -26.51
CA LEU A 167 39.43 -81.80 -27.60
C LEU A 167 40.43 -81.96 -28.75
N ARG A 168 41.21 -80.93 -29.10
CA ARG A 168 42.30 -81.04 -30.08
C ARG A 168 43.40 -81.99 -29.59
N SER A 169 43.73 -81.99 -28.30
CA SER A 169 44.68 -82.92 -27.71
C SER A 169 44.16 -84.36 -27.75
N LYS A 170 42.91 -84.59 -27.36
CA LYS A 170 42.22 -85.89 -27.49
C LYS A 170 42.17 -86.34 -28.95
N LEU A 171 41.79 -85.48 -29.88
CA LEU A 171 41.78 -85.78 -31.31
C LEU A 171 43.19 -86.07 -31.83
N SER A 172 44.23 -85.36 -31.38
CA SER A 172 45.62 -85.65 -31.76
C SER A 172 46.09 -86.99 -31.21
N GLN A 173 45.74 -87.32 -29.97
CA GLN A 173 46.06 -88.59 -29.32
C GLN A 173 45.29 -89.76 -29.97
N GLU A 174 44.00 -89.58 -30.23
CA GLU A 174 43.17 -90.51 -31.00
C GLU A 174 43.68 -90.61 -32.42
N ARG A 175 44.11 -89.54 -33.08
CA ARG A 175 44.69 -89.55 -34.44
C ARG A 175 46.07 -90.19 -34.46
N GLU A 176 46.90 -90.11 -33.42
CA GLU A 176 48.11 -90.92 -33.31
C GLU A 176 47.76 -92.40 -33.09
N GLY A 177 46.73 -92.73 -32.30
CA GLY A 177 46.23 -94.11 -32.13
C GLY A 177 45.42 -94.67 -33.33
N PHE A 178 44.77 -93.79 -34.09
CA PHE A 178 43.83 -94.08 -35.16
C PHE A 178 44.49 -93.94 -36.53
N LEU A 179 45.43 -93.01 -36.77
CA LEU A 179 46.30 -93.08 -37.95
C LEU A 179 47.19 -94.32 -37.87
N THR A 180 47.59 -94.78 -36.68
CA THR A 180 48.23 -96.10 -36.53
C THR A 180 47.30 -97.26 -36.95
N SER A 181 45.98 -97.08 -36.81
CA SER A 181 44.96 -98.09 -37.14
C SER A 181 44.33 -97.93 -38.53
N VAL A 182 44.33 -96.72 -39.11
CA VAL A 182 43.65 -96.32 -40.36
C VAL A 182 44.63 -96.02 -41.48
N ALA A 183 45.92 -95.79 -41.20
CA ALA A 183 46.97 -96.00 -42.21
C ALA A 183 46.93 -97.43 -42.79
N LYS A 184 46.26 -98.37 -42.09
CA LYS A 184 45.95 -99.70 -42.60
C LYS A 184 44.61 -99.83 -43.35
N GLN A 185 43.67 -98.88 -43.28
CA GLN A 185 42.28 -99.20 -43.61
C GLN A 185 41.49 -98.28 -44.56
N LEU A 186 41.92 -97.07 -44.92
CA LEU A 186 41.09 -96.22 -45.83
C LEU A 186 41.86 -95.53 -46.96
N LYS A 187 42.19 -96.37 -47.95
CA LYS A 187 42.41 -96.05 -49.38
C LYS A 187 41.08 -95.94 -50.15
N GLN A 188 39.97 -95.53 -49.53
CA GLN A 188 38.67 -95.55 -50.21
C GLN A 188 37.73 -94.42 -49.76
N ILE A 189 37.43 -93.56 -50.75
CA ILE A 189 36.14 -92.90 -51.02
C ILE A 189 35.88 -91.53 -50.35
N ALA A 190 35.78 -90.53 -51.24
CA ALA A 190 35.18 -89.20 -51.07
C ALA A 190 33.76 -89.21 -51.69
N PRO A 191 33.04 -88.07 -51.85
CA PRO A 191 32.57 -87.06 -50.88
C PRO A 191 31.03 -86.77 -51.04
N GLY A 192 30.49 -85.82 -50.25
CA GLY A 192 29.16 -85.18 -50.45
C GLY A 192 28.15 -85.52 -49.34
N SER A 193 27.07 -84.78 -49.05
CA SER A 193 26.52 -83.49 -49.48
C SER A 193 25.21 -83.26 -48.66
N LEU A 194 24.83 -81.99 -48.46
CA LEU A 194 23.46 -81.45 -48.20
C LEU A 194 22.74 -81.61 -46.84
N GLY A 195 22.16 -80.49 -46.39
CA GLY A 195 20.77 -80.39 -45.92
C GLY A 195 20.57 -80.08 -44.43
N GLN A 196 19.92 -78.96 -44.07
CA GLN A 196 18.45 -78.86 -43.98
C GLN A 196 18.00 -77.65 -43.11
N GLN A 197 16.92 -77.03 -43.58
CA GLN A 197 16.18 -75.90 -42.99
C GLN A 197 15.17 -76.35 -41.91
N SER A 198 14.58 -75.34 -41.25
CA SER A 198 13.23 -75.29 -40.64
C SER A 198 13.06 -75.51 -39.13
N SER A 199 12.86 -74.40 -38.41
CA SER A 199 11.92 -74.29 -37.29
C SER A 199 11.62 -72.81 -36.99
N ASN A 200 10.65 -72.21 -37.70
CA ASN A 200 10.28 -70.79 -37.52
C ASN A 200 8.79 -70.56 -37.20
N GLN A 201 8.04 -71.60 -36.82
CA GLN A 201 6.60 -71.48 -36.54
C GLN A 201 6.25 -71.37 -35.05
N SER A 202 7.18 -71.53 -34.10
CA SER A 202 6.87 -71.37 -32.65
C SER A 202 7.08 -69.96 -32.11
N MET A 203 7.87 -69.12 -32.80
CA MET A 203 8.22 -67.77 -32.32
C MET A 203 7.14 -66.73 -32.64
N GLU A 204 6.29 -66.96 -33.65
CA GLU A 204 5.24 -66.01 -34.04
C GLU A 204 4.05 -66.03 -33.08
N ASP A 205 3.69 -67.20 -32.54
CA ASP A 205 2.60 -67.33 -31.55
C ASP A 205 2.99 -66.74 -30.19
N GLU A 206 4.23 -66.92 -29.74
CA GLU A 206 4.73 -66.27 -28.51
C GLU A 206 4.80 -64.74 -28.64
N ASN A 207 5.16 -64.24 -29.82
CA ASN A 207 5.20 -62.81 -30.10
C ASN A 207 3.80 -62.19 -30.17
N LEU A 208 2.82 -62.90 -30.73
CA LEU A 208 1.43 -62.45 -30.77
C LEU A 208 0.82 -62.40 -29.36
N GLU A 209 1.07 -63.40 -28.53
CA GLU A 209 0.62 -63.44 -27.13
C GLU A 209 1.24 -62.30 -26.29
N ALA A 210 2.54 -62.05 -26.46
CA ALA A 210 3.23 -60.94 -25.81
C ALA A 210 2.67 -59.57 -26.24
N SER A 211 2.39 -59.41 -27.53
CA SER A 211 1.77 -58.19 -28.08
C SER A 211 0.36 -57.96 -27.53
N MET A 212 -0.45 -59.02 -27.40
CA MET A 212 -1.79 -58.94 -26.82
C MET A 212 -1.75 -58.55 -25.33
N ARG A 213 -0.84 -59.12 -24.54
CA ARG A 213 -0.66 -58.72 -23.12
C ARG A 213 -0.22 -57.27 -23.00
N LYS A 214 0.68 -56.80 -23.86
CA LYS A 214 1.14 -55.41 -23.84
C LYS A 214 0.00 -54.44 -24.17
N ALA A 215 -0.80 -54.75 -25.20
CA ALA A 215 -1.97 -53.94 -25.55
C ALA A 215 -3.01 -53.89 -24.40
N GLN A 216 -3.18 -54.99 -23.66
CA GLN A 216 -4.08 -55.04 -22.50
C GLN A 216 -3.54 -54.22 -21.32
N ALA A 217 -2.24 -54.28 -21.04
CA ALA A 217 -1.61 -53.45 -20.01
C ALA A 217 -1.67 -51.95 -20.37
N ASP A 218 -1.40 -51.59 -21.63
CA ASP A 218 -1.50 -50.21 -22.11
C ASP A 218 -2.93 -49.67 -22.01
N ALA A 219 -3.93 -50.51 -22.28
CA ALA A 219 -5.35 -50.16 -22.09
C ALA A 219 -5.72 -49.96 -20.61
N GLU A 220 -5.19 -50.76 -19.70
CA GLU A 220 -5.38 -50.60 -18.25
C GLU A 220 -4.70 -49.32 -17.73
N ILE A 221 -3.50 -49.00 -18.21
CA ILE A 221 -2.79 -47.75 -17.89
C ILE A 221 -3.60 -46.54 -18.37
N LEU A 222 -4.07 -46.57 -19.63
CA LEU A 222 -4.93 -45.52 -20.16
C LEU A 222 -6.20 -45.35 -19.32
N LYS A 223 -6.84 -46.45 -18.91
CA LYS A 223 -8.02 -46.42 -18.05
C LYS A 223 -7.72 -45.82 -16.67
N SER A 224 -6.53 -46.06 -16.11
CA SER A 224 -6.08 -45.48 -14.84
C SER A 224 -5.89 -43.96 -14.89
N VAL A 225 -5.61 -43.39 -16.07
CA VAL A 225 -5.42 -41.94 -16.26
C VAL A 225 -6.72 -41.26 -16.74
N VAL A 226 -7.44 -41.89 -17.66
CA VAL A 226 -8.65 -41.32 -18.27
C VAL A 226 -9.81 -41.26 -17.28
N LEU A 227 -10.03 -42.29 -16.46
CA LEU A 227 -11.16 -42.29 -15.50
C LEU A 227 -11.05 -41.16 -14.45
N PRO A 228 -9.90 -40.92 -13.79
CA PRO A 228 -9.75 -39.78 -12.89
C PRO A 228 -9.98 -38.43 -13.56
N LEU A 229 -9.52 -38.27 -14.81
CA LEU A 229 -9.73 -37.04 -15.58
C LEU A 229 -11.19 -36.86 -15.99
N GLU A 230 -11.91 -37.93 -16.35
CA GLU A 230 -13.35 -37.89 -16.63
C GLU A 230 -14.14 -37.48 -15.39
N ASP A 231 -13.79 -38.00 -14.21
CA ASP A 231 -14.39 -37.63 -12.93
C ASP A 231 -14.09 -36.17 -12.56
N GLU A 232 -12.87 -35.71 -12.78
CA GLU A 232 -12.48 -34.30 -12.55
C GLU A 232 -13.23 -33.37 -13.50
N ILE A 233 -13.30 -33.70 -14.80
CA ILE A 233 -14.07 -32.93 -15.79
C ILE A 233 -15.55 -32.89 -15.42
N LYS A 234 -16.12 -34.00 -14.95
CA LYS A 234 -17.52 -34.05 -14.49
C LYS A 234 -17.73 -33.18 -13.25
N GLY A 235 -16.79 -33.19 -12.30
CA GLY A 235 -16.81 -32.32 -11.12
C GLY A 235 -16.70 -30.84 -11.49
N LEU A 236 -15.79 -30.49 -12.40
CA LEU A 236 -15.60 -29.12 -12.90
C LEU A 236 -16.83 -28.63 -13.67
N LYS A 237 -17.43 -29.47 -14.51
CA LYS A 237 -18.69 -29.14 -15.21
C LYS A 237 -19.84 -28.92 -14.23
N SER A 238 -19.97 -29.75 -13.19
CA SER A 238 -20.98 -29.54 -12.16
C SER A 238 -20.76 -28.23 -11.41
N LYS A 239 -19.51 -27.88 -11.07
CA LYS A 239 -19.17 -26.60 -10.45
C LYS A 239 -19.49 -25.43 -11.38
N LEU A 240 -19.13 -25.52 -12.66
CA LEU A 240 -19.44 -24.49 -13.65
C LEU A 240 -20.95 -24.29 -13.77
N ALA A 241 -21.73 -25.36 -13.86
CA ALA A 241 -23.19 -25.30 -13.93
C ALA A 241 -23.83 -24.68 -12.67
N THR A 242 -23.23 -24.86 -11.48
CA THR A 242 -23.68 -24.16 -10.27
C THR A 242 -23.34 -22.67 -10.29
N TYR A 243 -22.17 -22.30 -10.81
CA TYR A 243 -21.78 -20.89 -10.95
C TYR A 243 -22.56 -20.16 -12.06
N GLU A 244 -22.96 -20.87 -13.13
CA GLU A 244 -23.83 -20.32 -14.18
C GLU A 244 -25.28 -20.12 -13.69
N LYS A 245 -25.76 -20.93 -12.74
CA LYS A 245 -27.12 -20.83 -12.19
C LYS A 245 -27.24 -19.81 -11.05
N ASN A 246 -26.17 -19.57 -10.29
CA ASN A 246 -26.10 -18.61 -9.18
C ASN A 246 -24.91 -17.65 -9.39
N PRO A 247 -25.07 -16.57 -10.19
CA PRO A 247 -23.99 -15.59 -10.42
C PRO A 247 -23.65 -14.73 -9.18
N ASP A 248 -24.45 -14.80 -8.11
CA ASP A 248 -24.20 -14.08 -6.86
C ASP A 248 -23.26 -14.83 -5.90
N ASP A 249 -22.93 -16.11 -6.17
CA ASP A 249 -21.95 -16.89 -5.40
C ASP A 249 -20.50 -16.71 -5.92
N ILE A 250 -20.26 -15.70 -6.78
CA ILE A 250 -18.92 -15.33 -7.26
C ILE A 250 -18.19 -14.52 -6.18
N ALA A 251 -17.90 -15.16 -5.05
CA ALA A 251 -16.86 -14.74 -4.14
C ALA A 251 -16.30 -15.95 -3.38
N THR A 252 -15.02 -16.23 -3.66
CA THR A 252 -14.05 -17.04 -2.91
C THR A 252 -14.07 -18.58 -3.06
N PRO A 253 -12.97 -19.20 -3.53
CA PRO A 253 -12.68 -20.61 -3.25
C PRO A 253 -12.31 -20.79 -1.77
N PRO A 254 -12.60 -21.95 -1.15
CA PRO A 254 -12.20 -22.21 0.24
C PRO A 254 -10.69 -22.44 0.29
N MET A 255 -9.92 -21.37 0.50
CA MET A 255 -8.53 -21.49 0.91
C MET A 255 -8.49 -22.09 2.31
N LYS A 256 -7.89 -23.27 2.40
CA LYS A 256 -7.56 -23.95 3.65
C LYS A 256 -6.73 -22.99 4.53
N HIS A 257 -7.20 -22.80 5.76
CA HIS A 257 -6.52 -22.24 6.94
C HIS A 257 -5.51 -21.10 6.69
N ALA A 258 -5.96 -19.86 6.91
CA ALA A 258 -5.08 -18.73 7.13
C ALA A 258 -4.11 -19.05 8.29
N THR A 259 -2.81 -18.91 8.04
CA THR A 259 -1.76 -19.07 9.04
C THR A 259 -1.94 -18.07 10.20
N PRO A 260 -1.48 -18.41 11.42
CA PRO A 260 -1.63 -17.56 12.61
C PRO A 260 -1.07 -16.14 12.45
N GLU A 261 -0.06 -15.97 11.58
CA GLU A 261 0.55 -14.68 11.26
C GLU A 261 -0.39 -13.77 10.47
N THR A 262 -1.20 -14.33 9.57
CA THR A 262 -2.14 -13.53 8.77
C THR A 262 -3.29 -13.01 9.64
N GLN A 263 -3.74 -13.81 10.60
CA GLN A 263 -4.74 -13.38 11.59
C GLN A 263 -4.16 -12.34 12.56
N SER A 264 -2.89 -12.48 12.95
CA SER A 264 -2.20 -11.49 13.79
C SER A 264 -2.07 -10.14 13.10
N CYS A 265 -1.73 -10.12 11.80
CA CYS A 265 -1.66 -8.88 11.02
C CYS A 265 -3.01 -8.17 10.92
N GLN A 266 -4.10 -8.92 10.73
CA GLN A 266 -5.44 -8.32 10.66
C GLN A 266 -5.91 -7.77 12.02
N ILE A 267 -5.66 -8.52 13.10
CA ILE A 267 -5.97 -8.06 14.47
C ILE A 267 -5.14 -6.83 14.84
N TRP A 268 -3.87 -6.80 14.46
CA TRP A 268 -2.97 -5.66 14.70
C TRP A 268 -3.42 -4.41 13.95
N MET A 269 -3.80 -4.53 12.67
CA MET A 269 -4.36 -3.41 11.91
C MET A 269 -5.67 -2.88 12.51
N LEU A 270 -6.58 -3.76 12.95
CA LEU A 270 -7.81 -3.34 13.63
C LEU A 270 -7.54 -2.64 14.96
N LYS A 271 -6.48 -3.01 15.67
CA LYS A 271 -6.09 -2.40 16.94
C LYS A 271 -5.52 -0.99 16.73
N ILE A 272 -4.67 -0.81 15.73
CA ILE A 272 -4.13 0.50 15.35
C ILE A 272 -5.24 1.47 14.92
N GLN A 273 -6.17 1.01 14.09
CA GLN A 273 -7.28 1.87 13.64
C GLN A 273 -8.19 2.28 14.80
N ARG A 274 -8.44 1.37 15.75
CA ARG A 274 -9.21 1.65 16.98
C ARG A 274 -8.52 2.68 17.87
N ASP A 275 -7.22 2.55 18.07
CA ASP A 275 -6.45 3.48 18.89
C ASP A 275 -6.35 4.86 18.23
N ARG A 276 -6.27 4.91 16.89
CA ARG A 276 -6.37 6.15 16.10
C ARG A 276 -7.72 6.84 16.26
N VAL A 277 -8.84 6.11 16.22
CA VAL A 277 -10.17 6.69 16.46
C VAL A 277 -10.32 7.15 17.91
N ARG A 278 -9.72 6.44 18.87
CA ARG A 278 -9.78 6.79 20.30
C ARG A 278 -8.96 8.05 20.63
N SER A 279 -7.83 8.29 19.96
CA SER A 279 -6.95 9.45 20.21
C SER A 279 -7.48 10.78 19.63
N MET A 280 -8.47 10.75 18.73
CA MET A 280 -9.03 11.98 18.17
C MET A 280 -9.90 12.74 19.19
N SER A 281 -9.73 14.06 19.27
CA SER A 281 -10.57 14.94 20.11
C SER A 281 -11.84 15.42 19.37
N SER A 282 -11.77 15.54 18.04
CA SER A 282 -12.89 16.03 17.21
C SER A 282 -13.93 14.96 16.90
N ARG A 283 -15.21 15.26 17.17
CA ARG A 283 -16.36 14.40 16.82
C ARG A 283 -16.54 14.22 15.31
N GLN A 284 -16.28 15.26 14.51
CA GLN A 284 -16.36 15.17 13.05
C GLN A 284 -15.27 14.26 12.48
N GLY A 285 -14.05 14.32 13.02
CA GLY A 285 -12.94 13.46 12.60
C GLY A 285 -13.22 11.97 12.85
N LYS A 286 -13.79 11.65 14.02
CA LYS A 286 -14.23 10.27 14.34
C LYS A 286 -15.27 9.76 13.35
N GLN A 287 -16.27 10.58 13.04
CA GLN A 287 -17.35 10.17 12.13
C GLN A 287 -16.85 9.96 10.70
N THR A 288 -15.92 10.79 10.22
CA THR A 288 -15.33 10.62 8.88
C THR A 288 -14.55 9.31 8.76
N ILE A 289 -13.74 8.95 9.77
CA ILE A 289 -13.00 7.67 9.74
C ILE A 289 -13.96 6.48 9.83
N ILE A 290 -15.00 6.55 10.67
CA ILE A 290 -16.04 5.52 10.74
C ILE A 290 -16.74 5.37 9.39
N ASN A 291 -17.12 6.48 8.74
CA ASN A 291 -17.77 6.44 7.43
C ASN A 291 -16.83 5.92 6.32
N GLN A 292 -15.53 6.25 6.38
CA GLN A 292 -14.52 5.69 5.47
C GLN A 292 -14.35 4.18 5.70
N PHE A 293 -14.38 3.71 6.94
CA PHE A 293 -14.31 2.30 7.27
C PHE A 293 -15.55 1.54 6.77
N TYR A 294 -16.74 2.11 6.96
CA TYR A 294 -17.98 1.56 6.41
C TYR A 294 -17.96 1.56 4.87
N ALA A 295 -17.51 2.64 4.23
CA ALA A 295 -17.40 2.69 2.77
C ALA A 295 -16.40 1.66 2.22
N ALA A 296 -15.25 1.48 2.88
CA ALA A 296 -14.28 0.44 2.53
C ALA A 296 -14.81 -0.97 2.77
N PHE A 297 -15.59 -1.17 3.84
CA PHE A 297 -16.27 -2.44 4.14
C PHE A 297 -17.27 -2.80 3.04
N TYR A 298 -18.08 -1.83 2.59
CA TYR A 298 -19.07 -2.03 1.54
C TYR A 298 -18.48 -2.11 0.13
N GLN A 299 -17.36 -1.44 -0.16
CA GLN A 299 -16.74 -1.47 -1.49
C GLN A 299 -15.79 -2.65 -1.72
N ASN A 300 -15.21 -3.24 -0.66
CA ASN A 300 -14.16 -4.26 -0.83
C ASN A 300 -14.48 -5.65 -0.27
N ASN A 301 -15.72 -5.96 0.15
CA ASN A 301 -16.08 -7.26 0.75
C ASN A 301 -15.01 -7.76 1.76
N PHE A 302 -14.48 -6.83 2.55
CA PHE A 302 -13.38 -7.12 3.47
C PHE A 302 -14.03 -7.65 4.74
N TRP A 303 -13.82 -8.94 5.02
CA TRP A 303 -14.30 -9.77 6.15
C TRP A 303 -15.52 -10.66 5.88
N GLY A 304 -15.25 -11.95 5.62
CA GLY A 304 -16.14 -13.04 6.01
C GLY A 304 -16.03 -13.31 7.51
N PHE A 305 -16.57 -12.41 8.34
CA PHE A 305 -16.60 -12.60 9.80
C PHE A 305 -17.82 -13.42 10.21
N ASN A 306 -17.55 -14.54 10.87
CA ASN A 306 -18.53 -15.41 11.50
C ASN A 306 -19.24 -14.64 12.64
N SER A 307 -20.57 -14.72 12.69
CA SER A 307 -21.49 -13.87 13.48
C SER A 307 -21.52 -14.15 15.00
N ASN A 308 -20.40 -14.50 15.62
CA ASN A 308 -20.31 -14.82 17.06
C ASN A 308 -19.58 -13.77 17.92
N LEU A 309 -19.45 -12.52 17.46
CA LEU A 309 -18.84 -11.44 18.24
C LEU A 309 -19.77 -10.23 18.42
N TYR A 310 -21.07 -10.49 18.62
CA TYR A 310 -22.10 -9.46 18.80
C TYR A 310 -22.61 -9.31 20.25
N ASP A 311 -21.85 -9.77 21.25
CA ASP A 311 -22.35 -9.80 22.64
C ASP A 311 -21.70 -8.80 23.62
N GLU A 312 -20.94 -7.81 23.15
CA GLU A 312 -20.28 -6.85 24.07
C GLU A 312 -20.20 -5.39 23.59
N MET A 313 -21.23 -4.91 22.88
CA MET A 313 -21.44 -3.47 22.68
C MET A 313 -22.87 -3.06 23.00
N THR A 314 -23.17 -2.89 24.28
CA THR A 314 -24.33 -2.10 24.72
C THR A 314 -23.96 -0.62 24.64
N ILE A 315 -24.41 0.07 23.59
CA ILE A 315 -24.43 1.55 23.53
C ILE A 315 -25.89 2.00 23.58
N PRO A 316 -26.27 3.03 24.35
CA PRO A 316 -27.67 3.38 24.56
C PRO A 316 -28.29 4.00 23.30
N ASN A 317 -29.48 3.50 22.95
CA ASN A 317 -30.35 4.09 21.95
C ASN A 317 -30.77 5.52 22.33
N SER A 318 -30.32 6.53 21.58
CA SER A 318 -31.08 7.77 21.43
C SER A 318 -30.68 8.55 20.16
N PHE A 319 -31.70 8.84 19.33
CA PHE A 319 -31.80 9.92 18.33
C PHE A 319 -31.38 9.67 16.87
N PRO A 320 -32.06 10.34 15.89
CA PRO A 320 -32.83 9.63 14.88
C PRO A 320 -32.23 9.79 13.47
N THR A 321 -32.43 8.74 12.68
CA THR A 321 -32.28 8.72 11.23
C THR A 321 -33.33 9.61 10.56
N HIS A 322 -32.95 10.83 10.16
CA HIS A 322 -33.56 11.52 9.01
C HIS A 322 -32.68 12.69 8.54
N MET A 323 -32.66 12.88 7.22
CA MET A 323 -31.99 13.95 6.44
C MET A 323 -30.49 13.76 6.17
N PHE A 324 -30.18 13.19 5.00
CA PHE A 324 -29.68 13.93 3.82
C PHE A 324 -29.18 12.88 2.81
N LEU A 325 -30.07 12.45 1.92
CA LEU A 325 -29.72 11.61 0.78
C LEU A 325 -30.60 12.01 -0.40
N VAL A 326 -30.39 13.23 -0.90
CA VAL A 326 -30.81 13.67 -2.23
C VAL A 326 -29.75 14.66 -2.72
N ASP A 327 -29.42 14.58 -4.00
CA ASP A 327 -28.49 15.43 -4.76
C ASP A 327 -27.01 15.05 -4.74
N PHE A 328 -26.66 13.94 -5.41
CA PHE A 328 -25.41 13.87 -6.19
C PHE A 328 -25.43 12.76 -7.26
N ILE A 329 -26.48 12.67 -8.10
CA ILE A 329 -26.45 11.81 -9.30
C ILE A 329 -27.18 12.54 -10.43
N PHE A 330 -26.40 13.09 -11.38
CA PHE A 330 -26.62 13.25 -12.83
C PHE A 330 -25.98 14.55 -13.36
N PRO A 331 -24.78 14.52 -13.97
CA PRO A 331 -24.37 15.55 -14.90
C PRO A 331 -25.04 15.29 -16.27
N GLY A 332 -25.64 16.34 -16.80
CA GLY A 332 -26.63 16.30 -17.89
C GLY A 332 -26.16 15.80 -19.25
N ARG A 333 -27.14 15.24 -19.97
CA ARG A 333 -27.21 15.16 -21.43
C ARG A 333 -27.68 16.51 -22.01
N LYS A 334 -27.09 16.83 -23.16
CA LYS A 334 -27.24 18.03 -24.00
C LYS A 334 -28.68 18.37 -24.39
N THR A 335 -28.96 19.68 -24.51
CA THR A 335 -29.43 20.38 -25.73
C THR A 335 -28.95 21.81 -25.68
#